data_AF-A0A327WST7-F1
#
_entry.id   AF-A0A327WST7-F1
#
_cell.length_a   1.000
_cell.length_b   1.000
_cell.length_c   1.000
_cell.angle_alpha   90.00
_cell.angle_beta   90.00
_cell.angle_gamma   90.00
#
_symmetry.space_group_name_H-M   'P 1'
#
loop_
_entity.id
_entity.type
_entity.pdbx_description
1 polymer ?
#
loop_
_entity_poly.entity_id
_entity_poly.type
_entity_poly.pdbx_seq_one_letter_code
_entity_poly.pdbx_strand_id
1 'polypeptide(L)'
;MILYNLTVNIDKAVEREWLKWMRGEHIPAVMATGLPQAYKILHLLTEIDNNGATYTFQYTFSSKLDFFRFQKFHSDELLGQLQERYGSQHVTFQSLLEEV
;
A
#
# COMPACT_ATOMS: atom_id res chain seq x y z
N MET A 1 -6.86 -4.60 16.99
CA MET A 1 -7.24 -4.64 15.55
C MET A 1 -6.07 -5.16 14.72
N ILE A 2 -6.28 -5.58 13.47
CA ILE A 2 -5.18 -6.01 12.57
C ILE A 2 -4.83 -4.87 11.62
N LEU A 3 -3.55 -4.60 11.45
CA LEU A 3 -3.05 -3.54 10.58
C LEU A 3 -2.09 -4.13 9.55
N TYR A 4 -2.46 -4.06 8.28
CA TYR A 4 -1.56 -4.35 7.18
C TYR A 4 -0.88 -3.06 6.75
N ASN A 5 0.45 -3.06 6.69
CA ASN A 5 1.25 -1.92 6.29
C ASN A 5 2.02 -2.25 5.01
N LEU A 6 1.74 -1.51 3.93
CA LEU A 6 2.48 -1.53 2.68
C LEU A 6 3.37 -0.28 2.63
N THR A 7 4.68 -0.47 2.78
CA THR A 7 5.68 0.57 2.55
C THR A 7 6.12 0.52 1.10
N VAL A 8 6.14 1.67 0.43
CA VAL A 8 6.61 1.82 -0.95
C VAL A 8 7.64 2.93 -1.00
N ASN A 9 8.85 2.61 -1.44
CA ASN A 9 9.84 3.59 -1.90
C ASN A 9 9.69 3.73 -3.41
N ILE A 10 9.39 4.93 -3.90
CA ILE A 10 9.09 5.23 -5.31
C ILE A 10 10.11 6.22 -5.86
N ASP A 11 10.53 6.06 -7.11
CA ASP A 11 11.38 7.04 -7.80
C ASP A 11 10.69 8.42 -7.85
N LYS A 12 11.42 9.47 -7.48
CA LYS A 12 10.92 10.86 -7.50
C LYS A 12 10.41 11.30 -8.88
N ALA A 13 10.90 10.70 -9.96
CA ALA A 13 10.49 11.00 -11.33
C ALA A 13 9.00 10.68 -11.58
N VAL A 14 8.45 9.67 -10.91
CA VAL A 14 7.06 9.22 -11.08
C VAL A 14 6.20 9.45 -9.83
N GLU A 15 6.80 9.81 -8.70
CA GLU A 15 6.14 10.02 -7.40
C GLU A 15 4.79 10.77 -7.47
N ARG A 16 4.74 11.93 -8.15
CA ARG A 16 3.52 12.76 -8.19
C ARG A 16 2.37 12.08 -8.92
N GLU A 17 2.66 11.46 -10.05
CA GLU A 17 1.67 10.74 -10.85
C GLU A 17 1.25 9.47 -10.10
N TRP A 18 2.22 8.75 -9.54
CA TRP A 18 2.01 7.56 -8.74
C TRP A 18 1.11 7.83 -7.54
N LEU A 19 1.37 8.89 -6.77
CA LEU A 19 0.57 9.23 -5.60
C LEU A 19 -0.86 9.64 -5.99
N LYS A 20 -1.03 10.28 -7.15
CA LYS A 20 -2.36 10.60 -7.70
C LYS A 20 -3.13 9.32 -8.05
N TRP A 21 -2.49 8.37 -8.71
CA TRP A 21 -3.09 7.07 -9.03
C TRP A 21 -3.41 6.24 -7.78
N MET A 22 -2.48 6.18 -6.81
CA MET A 22 -2.71 5.49 -5.54
C MET A 22 -3.97 6.01 -4.84
N ARG A 23 -4.14 7.34 -4.79
CA ARG A 23 -5.29 7.99 -4.15
C ARG A 23 -6.59 7.89 -4.96
N GLY A 24 -6.51 7.97 -6.28
CA GLY A 24 -7.66 8.06 -7.17
C GLY A 24 -8.24 6.71 -7.60
N GLU A 25 -7.42 5.66 -7.63
CA GLU A 25 -7.79 4.38 -8.23
C GLU A 25 -7.46 3.20 -7.31
N HIS A 26 -6.19 3.03 -6.95
CA HIS A 26 -5.74 1.83 -6.25
C HIS A 26 -6.33 1.68 -4.83
N ILE A 27 -6.23 2.71 -3.99
CA ILE A 27 -6.82 2.68 -2.63
C ILE A 27 -8.34 2.52 -2.68
N PRO A 28 -9.09 3.26 -3.51
CA PRO A 28 -10.51 3.00 -3.70
C PRO A 28 -10.83 1.56 -4.09
N ALA A 29 -10.07 0.93 -4.98
CA ALA A 29 -10.25 -0.47 -5.37
C ALA A 29 -10.00 -1.43 -4.18
N VAL A 30 -8.95 -1.19 -3.39
CA VAL A 30 -8.68 -1.94 -2.14
C VAL A 30 -9.87 -1.84 -1.18
N MET A 31 -10.37 -0.63 -0.95
CA MET A 31 -11.51 -0.40 -0.05
C MET A 31 -12.82 -0.98 -0.59
N ALA A 32 -13.01 -1.02 -1.92
CA ALA A 32 -14.19 -1.59 -2.56
C ALA A 32 -14.32 -3.12 -2.37
N THR A 33 -13.25 -3.82 -1.96
CA THR A 33 -13.34 -5.24 -1.54
C THR A 33 -14.23 -5.43 -0.31
N GLY A 34 -14.46 -4.37 0.47
CA GLY A 34 -15.23 -4.41 1.71
C GLY A 34 -14.53 -5.11 2.87
N LEU A 35 -13.26 -5.51 2.72
CA LEU A 35 -12.50 -6.23 3.75
C LEU A 35 -11.75 -5.26 4.70
N PRO A 36 -11.02 -4.24 4.22
CA PRO A 36 -10.46 -3.23 5.10
C PRO A 36 -11.55 -2.28 5.62
N GLN A 37 -11.45 -1.90 6.89
CA GLN A 37 -12.39 -0.98 7.55
C GLN A 37 -11.95 0.49 7.45
N ALA A 38 -10.64 0.73 7.34
CA ALA A 38 -10.06 2.06 7.28
C ALA A 38 -8.70 2.01 6.59
N TYR A 39 -8.23 3.17 6.13
CA TYR A 39 -6.88 3.33 5.60
C TYR A 39 -6.21 4.62 6.07
N LYS A 40 -4.88 4.64 6.04
CA LYS A 40 -4.04 5.83 6.20
C LYS A 40 -2.96 5.87 5.12
N ILE A 41 -2.60 7.08 4.70
CA ILE A 41 -1.48 7.34 3.80
C ILE A 41 -0.50 8.23 4.56
N LEU A 42 0.74 7.77 4.73
CA LEU A 42 1.78 8.48 5.45
C LEU A 42 2.98 8.68 4.53
N HIS A 43 3.64 9.82 4.64
CA HIS A 43 4.90 10.12 3.94
C HIS A 43 6.04 10.11 4.97
N LEU A 44 7.11 9.38 4.69
CA LEU A 44 8.29 9.34 5.55
C LEU A 44 9.05 10.67 5.43
N LEU A 45 9.20 11.37 6.54
CA LEU A 45 9.93 12.65 6.57
C LEU A 45 11.45 12.47 6.76
N THR A 46 11.86 11.33 7.31
CA THR A 46 13.26 10.98 7.58
C THR A 46 13.82 10.06 6.49
N GLU A 47 13.69 10.49 5.24
CA GLU A 47 14.19 9.75 4.07
C GLU A 47 15.72 9.73 4.06
N ILE A 48 16.30 8.61 3.61
CA ILE A 48 17.74 8.53 3.32
C ILE A 48 17.93 9.05 1.90
N ASP A 49 18.98 9.83 1.61
CA ASP A 49 19.20 10.34 0.26
C ASP A 49 19.49 9.20 -0.74
N ASN A 50 18.43 8.67 -1.36
CA ASN A 50 18.40 7.48 -2.21
C ASN A 50 17.68 7.75 -3.55
N ASN A 51 17.45 9.02 -3.90
CA ASN A 51 16.67 9.45 -5.07
C ASN A 51 15.20 8.94 -5.13
N GLY A 52 14.69 8.38 -4.03
CA GLY A 52 13.31 7.95 -3.87
C GLY A 52 12.53 8.78 -2.84
N ALA A 53 11.24 8.50 -2.74
CA ALA A 53 10.36 8.98 -1.68
C ALA A 53 9.61 7.79 -1.07
N THR A 54 9.57 7.69 0.25
CA THR A 54 8.95 6.55 0.94
C THR A 54 7.60 6.92 1.52
N TYR A 55 6.59 6.14 1.19
CA TYR A 55 5.25 6.26 1.73
C TYR A 55 4.82 4.95 2.37
N THR A 56 3.90 5.03 3.33
CA THR A 56 3.20 3.86 3.85
C THR A 56 1.70 3.97 3.67
N PHE A 57 1.10 2.85 3.27
CA PHE A 57 -0.34 2.66 3.14
C PHE A 57 -0.74 1.63 4.18
N GLN A 58 -1.52 2.08 5.15
CA GLN A 58 -1.97 1.24 6.24
C GLN A 58 -3.44 0.93 6.06
N TYR A 59 -3.80 -0.35 6.18
CA TYR A 59 -5.16 -0.84 6.06
C TYR A 59 -5.54 -1.60 7.32
N THR A 60 -6.63 -1.20 7.96
CA THR A 60 -7.10 -1.81 9.21
C THR A 60 -8.16 -2.86 8.92
N PHE A 61 -8.03 -4.04 9.53
CA PHE A 61 -8.96 -5.16 9.44
C PHE A 61 -9.51 -5.53 10.82
N SER A 62 -10.77 -5.99 10.86
CA SER A 62 -11.44 -6.50 12.08
C SER A 62 -10.74 -7.72 12.66
N SER A 63 -10.21 -8.58 11.79
CA SER A 63 -9.69 -9.88 12.17
C SER A 63 -8.57 -10.34 11.23
N LYS A 64 -7.76 -11.30 11.71
CA LYS A 64 -6.73 -11.95 10.87
C LYS A 64 -7.37 -12.71 9.70
N LEU A 65 -8.59 -13.24 9.89
CA LEU A 65 -9.33 -13.94 8.84
C LEU A 65 -9.70 -13.02 7.68
N ASP A 66 -10.15 -11.79 7.96
CA ASP A 66 -10.49 -10.81 6.92
C ASP A 66 -9.24 -10.39 6.13
N PHE A 67 -8.11 -10.20 6.83
CA PHE A 67 -6.82 -9.97 6.18
C PHE A 67 -6.42 -11.15 5.27
N PHE A 68 -6.52 -12.39 5.75
CA PHE A 68 -6.17 -13.55 4.91
C PHE A 68 -7.09 -13.73 3.71
N ARG A 69 -8.38 -13.38 3.83
CA ARG A 69 -9.29 -13.31 2.68
C ARG A 69 -8.82 -12.25 1.68
N PHE A 70 -8.48 -11.06 2.15
CA PHE A 70 -7.96 -9.99 1.30
C PHE A 70 -6.68 -10.44 0.58
N GLN A 71 -5.74 -11.04 1.31
CA GLN A 71 -4.50 -11.54 0.76
C GLN A 71 -4.74 -12.60 -0.33
N LYS A 72 -5.59 -13.58 -0.04
CA LYS A 72 -5.85 -14.71 -0.95
C LYS A 72 -6.59 -14.31 -2.22
N PHE A 73 -7.53 -13.37 -2.13
CA PHE A 73 -8.46 -13.10 -3.24
C PHE A 73 -8.16 -11.81 -4.00
N HIS A 74 -7.40 -10.87 -3.42
CA HIS A 74 -7.25 -9.52 -3.98
C HIS A 74 -5.80 -9.01 -4.01
N SER A 75 -4.92 -9.45 -3.10
CA SER A 75 -3.59 -8.87 -2.97
C SER A 75 -2.73 -9.04 -4.23
N ASP A 76 -2.78 -10.21 -4.89
CA ASP A 76 -1.95 -10.46 -6.07
C ASP A 76 -2.33 -9.55 -7.25
N GLU A 77 -3.63 -9.37 -7.50
CA GLU A 77 -4.12 -8.48 -8.56
C GLU A 77 -3.76 -7.03 -8.27
N LEU A 78 -4.05 -6.56 -7.06
CA LEU A 78 -3.86 -5.16 -6.67
C LEU A 78 -2.37 -4.79 -6.64
N LEU A 79 -1.51 -5.64 -6.09
CA LEU A 79 -0.05 -5.42 -6.14
C LEU A 79 0.50 -5.57 -7.55
N GLY A 80 -0.08 -6.45 -8.37
CA GLY A 80 0.27 -6.61 -9.77
C GLY A 80 0.14 -5.32 -10.57
N GLN A 81 -0.88 -4.51 -10.30
CA GLN A 81 -1.08 -3.19 -10.94
C GLN A 81 0.09 -2.23 -10.68
N LEU A 82 0.68 -2.27 -9.48
CA LEU A 82 1.85 -1.45 -9.15
C LEU A 82 3.07 -1.89 -9.97
N GLN A 83 3.30 -3.20 -10.07
CA GLN A 83 4.37 -3.76 -10.88
C GLN A 83 4.18 -3.46 -12.38
N GLU A 84 2.96 -3.59 -12.89
CA GLU A 84 2.64 -3.33 -14.30
C GLU A 84 2.87 -1.86 -14.68
N ARG A 85 2.49 -0.94 -13.79
CA ARG A 85 2.48 0.51 -14.08
C ARG A 85 3.83 1.19 -13.85
N TYR A 86 4.64 0.71 -12.90
CA TYR A 86 5.91 1.35 -12.52
C TYR A 86 7.13 0.45 -12.60
N GLY A 87 6.98 -0.85 -12.92
CA GLY A 87 8.10 -1.75 -13.14
C GLY A 87 9.16 -1.69 -12.04
N SER A 88 10.39 -1.39 -12.41
CA SER A 88 11.54 -1.28 -11.49
C SER A 88 11.66 0.06 -10.75
N GLN A 89 10.73 1.00 -10.92
CA GLN A 89 10.81 2.34 -10.34
C GLN A 89 10.35 2.41 -8.88
N HIS A 90 10.11 1.25 -8.27
CA HIS A 90 9.61 1.16 -6.91
C HIS A 90 10.14 -0.09 -6.20
N VAL A 91 10.18 -0.02 -4.87
CA VAL A 91 10.45 -1.15 -3.99
C VAL A 91 9.38 -1.18 -2.90
N THR A 92 8.81 -2.36 -2.64
CA THR A 92 7.79 -2.54 -1.61
C THR A 92 8.28 -3.38 -0.44
N PHE A 93 7.86 -3.03 0.77
CA PHE A 93 7.97 -3.86 1.96
C PHE A 93 6.60 -3.98 2.65
N GLN A 94 6.26 -5.17 3.11
CA GLN A 94 4.96 -5.47 3.70
C GLN A 94 5.12 -6.01 5.11
N SER A 95 4.23 -5.58 6.01
CA SER A 95 4.15 -6.12 7.36
C SER A 95 2.71 -6.23 7.84
N LEU A 96 2.46 -7.19 8.72
CA LEU A 96 1.20 -7.39 9.41
C LEU A 96 1.41 -7.14 10.90
N LEU A 97 0.67 -6.19 11.46
CA LEU A 97 0.76 -5.79 12.85
C LEU A 97 -0.57 -6.07 13.57
N GLU A 98 -0.48 -6.22 14.88
CA GLU A 98 -1.62 -6.35 15.78
C GLU A 98 -1.54 -5.20 16.80
N GLU A 99 -2.64 -4.48 16.96
CA GLU A 99 -2.79 -3.48 18.01
C GLU A 99 -3.10 -4.18 19.34
N VAL A 100 -2.37 -3.80 20.40
CA VAL A 100 -2.41 -4.38 21.76
C VAL A 100 -3.11 -3.48 22.76
#